data_AF-A0A7C2L111-F1
#
_entry.id   AF-A0A7C2L111-F1
#
_cell.length_a   1.000
_cell.length_b   1.000
_cell.length_c   1.000
_cell.angle_alpha   90.00
_cell.angle_beta   90.00
_cell.angle_gamma   90.00
#
_symmetry.space_group_name_H-M   'P 1'
#
loop_
_entity.id
_entity.type
_entity.pdbx_description
1 polymer ?
#
loop_
_entity_poly.entity_id
_entity_poly.type
_entity_poly.pdbx_seq_one_letter_code
_entity_poly.pdbx_strand_id
1 'polypeptide(L)'
;MLYETRGRAPNRRLIVQWDRVPQQNHSDANTFQAVLFEAGGSIEFRYAQVTPEESPGDYTVGIENGNGTVGYSVPGSSIQNGLRIRFVPERIALCGQRPRTSVTR
;
A
#
# COMPACT_ATOMS: atom_id res chain seq x y z
N MET A 1 -1.92 3.76 -16.34
CA MET A 1 -1.01 3.91 -15.18
C MET A 1 -0.25 5.21 -15.35
N LEU A 2 -0.16 6.03 -14.30
CA LEU A 2 0.58 7.29 -14.28
C LEU A 2 1.51 7.31 -13.05
N TYR A 3 2.62 8.03 -13.12
CA TYR A 3 3.45 8.28 -11.95
C TYR A 3 3.91 9.72 -11.89
N GLU A 4 4.15 10.21 -10.67
CA GLU A 4 4.64 11.55 -10.42
C GLU A 4 5.52 11.57 -9.17
N THR A 5 6.67 12.25 -9.24
CA THR A 5 7.46 12.57 -8.06
C THR A 5 7.12 13.97 -7.59
N ARG A 6 6.61 14.11 -6.36
CA ARG A 6 6.29 15.41 -5.75
C ARG A 6 7.21 15.73 -4.58
N GLY A 7 7.44 17.02 -4.36
CA GLY A 7 8.27 17.52 -3.25
C GLY A 7 9.71 17.83 -3.67
N ARG A 8 10.58 18.01 -2.68
CA ARG A 8 12.01 18.28 -2.85
C ARG A 8 12.80 17.47 -1.83
N ALA A 9 14.03 17.06 -2.19
CA ALA A 9 14.87 16.28 -1.29
C ALA A 9 15.10 17.04 0.03
N PRO A 10 15.13 16.33 1.19
CA PRO A 10 14.98 14.89 1.37
C PRO A 10 13.52 14.42 1.58
N ASN A 11 12.53 15.26 1.25
CA ASN A 11 11.10 15.03 1.50
C ASN A 11 10.31 14.88 0.19
N ARG A 12 10.75 13.98 -0.70
CA ARG A 12 10.00 13.60 -1.90
C ARG A 12 9.01 12.47 -1.63
N ARG A 13 8.00 12.38 -2.49
CA ARG A 13 7.14 11.20 -2.62
C ARG A 13 7.04 10.79 -4.08
N LEU A 14 7.24 9.51 -4.34
CA LEU A 14 6.84 8.90 -5.61
C LEU A 14 5.41 8.43 -5.48
N ILE A 15 4.53 8.89 -6.36
CA ILE A 15 3.14 8.47 -6.44
C ILE A 15 2.97 7.69 -7.73
N VAL A 16 2.50 6.45 -7.63
CA VAL A 16 2.07 5.65 -8.77
C VAL A 16 0.56 5.48 -8.66
N GLN A 17 -0.16 5.82 -9.73
CA GLN A 17 -1.63 5.76 -9.79
C GLN A 17 -2.09 4.80 -10.88
N TRP A 18 -3.06 3.98 -10.50
CA TRP A 18 -3.92 3.22 -11.39
C TRP A 18 -5.31 3.87 -11.38
N ASP A 19 -5.84 4.13 -12.56
CA ASP A 19 -7.13 4.78 -12.75
C ASP A 19 -8.03 3.83 -13.54
N ARG A 20 -9.19 3.50 -12.96
CA ARG A 20 -10.21 2.62 -13.56
C ARG A 20 -9.68 1.29 -14.13
N VAL A 21 -8.75 0.64 -13.42
CA VAL A 21 -8.16 -0.63 -13.84
C VAL A 21 -9.04 -1.80 -13.38
N PRO A 22 -9.45 -2.72 -14.27
CA PRO A 22 -10.22 -3.90 -13.89
C PRO A 22 -9.33 -4.96 -13.23
N GLN A 23 -9.93 -5.83 -12.42
CA GLN A 23 -9.28 -7.07 -11.99
C GLN A 23 -9.17 -8.04 -13.17
N GLN A 24 -8.28 -9.03 -13.06
CA GLN A 24 -8.11 -10.02 -14.11
C GLN A 24 -9.40 -10.81 -14.32
N ASN A 25 -9.95 -10.79 -15.54
CA ASN A 25 -11.24 -11.41 -15.90
C ASN A 25 -12.50 -10.76 -15.29
N HIS A 26 -12.40 -9.56 -14.71
CA HIS A 26 -13.56 -8.77 -14.26
C HIS A 26 -13.77 -7.54 -15.15
N SER A 27 -14.91 -6.88 -14.99
CA SER A 27 -15.29 -5.64 -15.71
C SER A 27 -15.41 -4.43 -14.78
N ASP A 28 -14.90 -4.57 -13.56
CA ASP A 28 -14.91 -3.54 -12.55
C ASP A 28 -13.87 -2.43 -12.83
N ALA A 29 -13.88 -1.38 -12.02
CA ALA A 29 -13.02 -0.22 -12.24
C ALA A 29 -12.40 0.26 -10.93
N ASN A 30 -11.14 -0.14 -10.70
CA ASN A 30 -10.39 0.17 -9.50
C ASN A 30 -9.48 1.38 -9.71
N THR A 31 -9.53 2.33 -8.79
CA THR A 31 -8.73 3.55 -8.75
C THR A 31 -8.01 3.65 -7.41
N PHE A 32 -6.70 3.51 -7.44
CA PHE A 32 -5.86 3.46 -6.25
C PHE A 32 -4.43 3.97 -6.54
N GLN A 33 -3.70 4.24 -5.47
CA GLN A 33 -2.32 4.74 -5.54
C GLN A 33 -1.41 3.95 -4.61
N ALA A 34 -0.14 3.81 -5.04
CA ALA A 34 0.99 3.51 -4.16
C ALA A 34 1.82 4.79 -3.99
N VAL A 35 2.13 5.15 -2.75
CA VAL A 35 2.90 6.34 -2.39
C VAL A 35 4.12 5.94 -1.58
N LEU A 36 5.31 6.13 -2.15
CA LEU A 36 6.58 5.86 -1.47
C LEU A 36 7.14 7.19 -0.96
N PHE A 37 7.36 7.28 0.34
CA PHE A 37 7.90 8.47 0.99
C PHE A 37 9.42 8.34 1.15
N GLU A 38 10.17 9.27 0.58
CA GLU A 38 11.63 9.34 0.73
C GLU A 38 12.01 9.54 2.20
N ALA A 39 11.35 10.50 2.87
CA ALA A 39 11.55 10.75 4.27
C ALA A 39 10.95 9.61 5.12
N GLY A 40 11.81 8.91 5.86
CA GLY A 40 11.40 7.87 6.79
C GLY A 40 10.95 6.56 6.14
N GLY A 41 10.99 6.43 4.81
CA GLY A 41 10.87 5.16 4.09
C GLY A 41 9.49 4.48 4.16
N SER A 42 8.43 5.17 4.57
CA SER A 42 7.09 4.57 4.61
C SER A 42 6.50 4.40 3.22
N ILE A 43 5.60 3.42 3.08
CA ILE A 43 4.84 3.15 1.86
C ILE A 43 3.36 3.20 2.21
N GLU A 44 2.54 3.87 1.41
CA GLU A 44 1.08 3.87 1.54
C GLU A 44 0.39 3.35 0.30
N PHE A 45 -0.63 2.53 0.50
CA PHE A 45 -1.64 2.25 -0.52
C PHE A 45 -2.90 3.04 -0.17
N ARG A 46 -3.47 3.76 -1.14
CA ARG A 46 -4.65 4.61 -0.97
C ARG A 46 -5.72 4.19 -1.97
N TYR A 47 -6.92 3.89 -1.49
CA TYR A 47 -7.99 3.34 -2.32
C TYR A 47 -9.09 4.39 -2.48
N ALA A 48 -9.19 4.99 -3.67
CA ALA A 48 -10.29 5.90 -3.96
C ALA A 48 -11.57 5.09 -4.25
N GLN A 49 -11.44 4.09 -5.12
CA GLN A 49 -12.50 3.15 -5.46
C GLN A 49 -11.88 1.79 -5.75
N VAL A 50 -12.35 0.74 -5.09
CA VAL A 50 -11.96 -0.65 -5.28
C VAL A 50 -13.19 -1.55 -5.12
N THR A 51 -13.25 -2.61 -5.91
CA THR A 51 -14.19 -3.70 -5.68
C THR A 51 -13.70 -4.51 -4.48
N PRO A 52 -14.51 -4.70 -3.44
CA PRO A 52 -14.13 -5.56 -2.31
C PRO A 52 -13.93 -7.00 -2.78
N GLU A 53 -12.99 -7.68 -2.12
CA GLU A 53 -12.71 -9.10 -2.33
C GLU A 53 -13.97 -9.96 -2.25
N GLU A 54 -14.32 -10.62 -3.35
CA GLU A 54 -15.46 -11.56 -3.39
C GLU A 54 -15.09 -12.91 -2.76
N SER A 55 -13.84 -13.33 -2.89
CA SER A 55 -13.30 -14.58 -2.35
C SER A 55 -11.85 -14.41 -1.90
N PRO A 56 -11.43 -15.00 -0.76
CA PRO A 56 -10.06 -14.87 -0.27
C PRO A 56 -9.01 -15.22 -1.33
N GLY A 57 -8.12 -14.27 -1.63
CA GLY A 57 -7.05 -14.40 -2.60
C GLY A 57 -7.39 -13.98 -4.04
N ASP A 58 -8.56 -13.39 -4.28
CA ASP A 58 -8.93 -12.79 -5.58
C ASP A 58 -7.91 -11.72 -6.03
N TYR A 59 -7.39 -10.95 -5.06
CA TYR A 59 -6.26 -10.08 -5.24
C TYR A 59 -5.41 -10.04 -3.97
N THR A 60 -4.17 -9.58 -4.10
CA THR A 60 -3.27 -9.40 -2.95
C THR A 60 -2.69 -8.00 -2.95
N VAL A 61 -2.52 -7.44 -1.75
CA VAL A 61 -1.72 -6.23 -1.52
C VAL A 61 -0.76 -6.54 -0.39
N GLY A 62 0.50 -6.15 -0.57
CA GLY A 62 1.54 -6.42 0.41
C GLY A 62 2.84 -5.74 0.08
N ILE A 63 3.84 -6.02 0.91
CA ILE A 63 5.24 -5.66 0.69
C ILE A 63 6.11 -6.89 0.89
N GLU A 64 7.23 -6.96 0.19
CA GLU A 64 8.24 -8.01 0.35
C GLU A 64 9.64 -7.42 0.46
N ASN A 65 10.56 -8.18 1.05
CA ASN A 65 11.97 -7.81 1.10
C ASN A 65 12.66 -8.01 -0.26
N GLY A 66 13.79 -7.36 -0.47
CA GLY A 66 14.45 -7.31 -1.78
C GLY A 66 14.93 -8.66 -2.34
N ASN A 67 15.02 -9.71 -1.52
CA ASN A 67 15.33 -11.07 -1.95
C ASN A 67 14.10 -12.00 -1.99
N GLY A 68 12.89 -11.49 -1.76
CA GLY A 68 11.62 -12.21 -1.91
C GLY A 68 11.40 -13.35 -0.91
N THR A 69 12.12 -13.36 0.22
CA THR A 69 12.00 -14.44 1.23
C THR A 69 11.02 -14.12 2.35
N VAL A 70 10.67 -12.83 2.54
CA VAL A 70 9.76 -12.37 3.59
C VAL A 70 8.78 -11.37 2.98
N GLY A 71 7.49 -11.69 3.11
CA GLY A 71 6.39 -10.84 2.67
C GLY A 71 5.40 -10.57 3.79
N TYR A 72 4.71 -9.44 3.69
CA TYR A 72 3.55 -9.11 4.51
C TYR A 72 2.37 -8.80 3.61
N SER A 73 1.29 -9.57 3.76
CA SER A 73 0.03 -9.34 3.05
C SER A 73 -0.98 -8.62 3.93
N VAL A 74 -1.73 -7.72 3.32
CA VAL A 74 -2.86 -7.03 3.95
C VAL A 74 -4.09 -7.94 3.88
N PRO A 75 -4.87 -8.09 4.96
CA PRO A 75 -6.16 -8.78 4.89
C PRO A 75 -7.08 -8.07 3.87
N GLY A 76 -7.69 -8.82 2.95
CA GLY A 76 -8.58 -8.26 1.92
C GLY A 76 -9.72 -7.42 2.49
N SER A 77 -10.22 -7.79 3.67
CA SER A 77 -11.23 -7.03 4.42
C SER A 77 -10.83 -5.60 4.80
N SER A 78 -9.53 -5.27 4.81
CA SER A 78 -9.02 -3.93 5.07
C SER A 78 -8.83 -3.09 3.80
N ILE A 79 -9.10 -3.65 2.63
CA ILE A 79 -8.95 -3.01 1.32
C ILE A 79 -10.33 -2.52 0.88
N GLN A 80 -10.64 -1.27 1.22
CA GLN A 80 -11.95 -0.67 1.00
C GLN A 80 -11.84 0.77 0.52
N ASN A 81 -12.93 1.26 -0.10
CA ASN A 81 -13.06 2.64 -0.57
C ASN A 81 -12.79 3.66 0.54
N GLY A 82 -11.99 4.66 0.23
CA GLY A 82 -11.63 5.73 1.15
C GLY A 82 -10.58 5.36 2.21
N LEU A 83 -10.20 4.08 2.32
CA LEU A 83 -9.19 3.65 3.27
C LEU A 83 -7.77 3.76 2.70
N ARG A 84 -6.81 3.75 3.63
CA ARG A 84 -5.38 3.65 3.31
C ARG A 84 -4.72 2.62 4.18
N ILE A 85 -3.71 1.96 3.63
CA ILE A 85 -2.83 1.05 4.36
C ILE A 85 -1.44 1.63 4.35
N ARG A 86 -0.80 1.71 5.52
CA ARG A 86 0.54 2.27 5.67
C ARG A 86 1.52 1.25 6.22
N PHE A 87 2.57 1.01 5.46
CA PHE A 87 3.76 0.30 5.88
C PHE A 87 4.78 1.32 6.39
N VAL A 88 5.31 1.07 7.58
CA VAL A 88 6.38 1.87 8.16
C VAL A 88 7.59 0.96 8.37
N PRO A 89 8.82 1.42 8.08
CA PRO A 89 10.00 0.69 8.49
C PRO A 89 9.96 0.46 9.99
N GLU A 90 10.39 -0.71 10.44
CA GLU A 90 10.66 -0.91 11.85
C GLU A 90 11.73 0.10 12.26
N ARG A 91 11.33 1.11 13.03
CA ARG A 91 12.31 1.85 13.81
C ARG A 91 12.72 0.89 14.91
N ILE A 92 13.94 0.38 14.85
CA ILE A 92 14.59 -0.12 16.05
C ILE A 92 14.68 1.09 16.98
N ALA A 93 13.67 1.31 17.80
CA ALA A 93 13.88 2.00 19.05
C ALA A 93 14.87 1.10 19.78
N LEU A 94 16.10 1.59 19.96
CA LEU A 94 17.08 0.99 20.86
C LEU A 94 16.49 1.06 22.28
N CYS A 95 15.55 0.14 22.55
CA CYS A 95 14.96 -0.35 23.80
C CYS A 95 13.54 -0.89 23.51
N GLY A 96 13.43 -2.12 23.02
CA GLY A 96 12.43 -3.08 23.53
C GLY A 96 10.97 -3.08 23.05
N GLN A 97 10.59 -2.65 21.84
CA GLN A 97 9.19 -2.80 21.39
C GLN A 97 9.01 -3.53 20.05
N ARG A 98 8.22 -4.61 20.09
CA ARG A 98 7.82 -5.46 18.95
C ARG A 98 7.05 -4.67 17.88
N PRO A 99 7.12 -5.07 16.60
CA PRO A 99 6.40 -4.40 15.52
C PRO A 99 4.90 -4.29 15.79
N ARG A 100 4.36 -3.07 15.61
CA ARG A 100 2.93 -2.77 15.64
C ARG A 100 2.45 -2.42 14.23
N THR A 101 1.66 -3.28 13.62
CA THR A 101 0.77 -2.88 12.51
C THR A 101 -0.26 -1.91 13.08
N SER A 102 -0.27 -0.66 12.63
CA SER A 102 -1.33 0.29 12.97
C SER A 102 -2.28 0.41 11.79
N VAL A 103 -3.47 -0.17 11.94
CA VAL A 103 -4.63 0.13 11.08
C VAL A 103 -5.32 1.33 11.71
N THR A 104 -5.19 2.51 11.10
CA THR A 104 -5.95 3.70 11.54
C THR A 104 -7.17 3.84 10.63
N ARG A 105 -8.36 3.82 11.24
CA ARG A 105 -9.65 4.11 10.57
C ARG A 105 -9.70 5.55 10.05
#